data_AF-A0A2P4ZF79-F1
#
_entry.id   AF-A0A2P4ZF79-F1
#
_cell.length_a   1.000
_cell.length_b   1.000
_cell.length_c   1.000
_cell.angle_alpha   90.00
_cell.angle_beta   90.00
_cell.angle_gamma   90.00
#
_symmetry.space_group_name_H-M   'P 1'
#
loop_
_entity.id
_entity.type
_entity.pdbx_description
1 polymer ?
#
loop_
_entity_poly.entity_id
_entity_poly.type
_entity_poly.pdbx_seq_one_letter_code
_entity_poly.pdbx_strand_id
1 'polypeptide(L)'
;MSAISTAATIFTSSTSSRRTTQTTPTDLAMASPSPPSSKEADLYYWGLPSRPKLVARSSTHVWEDPFWSPSPSMMHKSLRPADGNPLLHRLWNDATSSLRNQIVEAVDAADWTAVDILRLGCAGEFHTTLLVSVKPASLSWSQAHPITLRCKAILEGHGIDNVHCEIRESIVTPCGNVLSRSKSAAVADTTSGLQLSSASRTRLRADRVDMSDCLGTRISMKDDDTRFGTKGIYLSVKPSDRQKGEQPKIVALACGHVVAPQKSRSLTTRLQGSQTPREAIQIDQPEYDSRLARLESSARQDRNHATESRNCGDTESAVAYDQIADDEEDLVRKMKPYVASSSRVFGTLLSAPKLVYSRALRDTPGYDPWLRDWALIELLPRRHQISLDTLRNKVFVGPPNHLRSIVHDNSAGWRGLERINVPAALNGTLALAKTAVPMSELYQPAPDASDDEPTMLVAQYGAGGKLTVGLGNSLKSLVRRNEALDGDVENYGEEWAVTSFAGTDHLQAAFSLKGDSGSCVWDIHTQRPAAIIMAGVHSPAQNGGNDVTYAQPLERLLGDIGQYGFDVSLV
;
A
#
# COMPACT_ATOMS: atom_id res chain seq x y z
N MET A 1 2.77 -77.39 39.20
CA MET A 1 4.24 -77.60 39.19
C MET A 1 4.77 -76.64 38.15
N SER A 2 5.73 -75.76 38.33
CA SER A 2 6.78 -75.50 39.32
C SER A 2 7.48 -74.27 38.72
N ALA A 3 8.20 -73.37 39.37
CA ALA A 3 8.65 -73.13 40.72
C ALA A 3 9.48 -71.82 40.58
N ILE A 4 9.44 -70.90 41.56
CA ILE A 4 10.56 -70.61 42.48
C ILE A 4 11.68 -69.76 41.81
N SER A 5 11.87 -68.50 42.23
CA SER A 5 12.82 -68.06 43.30
C SER A 5 14.26 -68.09 42.76
N THR A 6 15.25 -67.26 43.08
CA THR A 6 15.51 -66.08 43.93
C THR A 6 17.03 -65.90 43.80
N ALA A 7 17.56 -64.68 43.82
CA ALA A 7 18.86 -64.44 44.45
C ALA A 7 19.07 -62.95 44.72
N ALA A 8 19.29 -62.67 46.00
CA ALA A 8 19.64 -61.39 46.59
C ALA A 8 21.16 -61.18 46.63
N THR A 9 21.60 -59.92 46.66
CA THR A 9 22.85 -59.54 47.34
C THR A 9 22.66 -58.19 48.04
N ILE A 10 23.12 -58.15 49.29
CA ILE A 10 22.96 -57.14 50.35
C ILE A 10 24.22 -56.23 50.40
N PHE A 11 24.10 -55.11 51.15
CA PHE A 11 25.11 -54.17 51.72
C PHE A 11 25.20 -52.84 50.95
N THR A 12 25.06 -51.63 51.54
CA THR A 12 25.08 -51.20 52.94
C THR A 12 24.46 -49.80 53.08
N SER A 13 24.01 -49.50 54.31
CA SER A 13 23.50 -48.25 54.86
C SER A 13 24.28 -46.96 54.53
N SER A 14 23.57 -45.85 54.28
CA SER A 14 23.70 -44.65 55.12
C SER A 14 22.47 -43.76 55.01
N THR A 15 21.85 -43.53 56.17
CA THR A 15 20.78 -42.57 56.44
C THR A 15 21.27 -41.14 56.28
N SER A 16 20.56 -40.31 55.51
CA SER A 16 20.53 -38.87 55.71
C SER A 16 19.11 -38.35 55.52
N SER A 17 18.53 -37.93 56.64
CA SER A 17 17.21 -37.34 56.77
C SER A 17 17.16 -35.98 56.06
N ARG A 18 16.26 -35.82 55.09
CA ARG A 18 15.78 -34.49 54.67
C ARG A 18 14.26 -34.45 54.73
N ARG A 19 13.79 -33.57 55.63
CA ARG A 19 12.39 -33.18 55.81
C ARG A 19 11.72 -32.87 54.47
N THR A 20 10.68 -33.63 54.18
CA THR A 20 9.62 -33.26 53.25
C THR A 20 8.81 -32.12 53.89
N THR A 21 9.03 -30.89 53.43
CA THR A 21 8.03 -29.82 53.59
C THR A 21 7.02 -29.96 52.45
N GLN A 22 5.87 -30.54 52.76
CA GLN A 22 4.66 -30.38 51.97
C GLN A 22 4.29 -28.89 51.97
N THR A 23 4.49 -28.21 50.85
CA THR A 23 3.85 -26.93 50.56
C THR A 23 2.52 -27.20 49.87
N THR A 24 1.44 -26.89 50.57
CA THR A 24 0.09 -26.69 50.05
C THR A 24 0.06 -25.63 48.94
N PRO A 25 -0.85 -25.72 47.96
CA PRO A 25 -1.01 -24.72 46.92
C PRO A 25 -1.74 -23.50 47.48
N THR A 26 -1.00 -22.43 47.77
CA THR A 26 -1.55 -21.12 48.11
C THR A 26 -1.36 -20.19 46.90
N ASP A 27 -2.45 -19.57 46.47
CA ASP A 27 -2.52 -18.38 45.61
C ASP A 27 -1.62 -18.34 44.37
N LEU A 28 -2.19 -18.74 43.22
CA LEU A 28 -1.87 -18.07 41.95
C LEU A 28 -2.44 -16.64 42.04
N ALA A 29 -1.74 -15.77 42.75
CA ALA A 29 -1.96 -14.34 42.68
C ALA A 29 -1.87 -13.95 41.19
N MET A 30 -2.97 -13.45 40.63
CA MET A 30 -2.98 -12.88 39.28
C MET A 30 -1.89 -11.80 39.24
N ALA A 31 -0.77 -12.11 38.58
CA ALA A 31 0.32 -11.17 38.42
C ALA A 31 -0.24 -9.91 37.75
N SER A 32 -0.05 -8.75 38.40
CA SER A 32 -0.43 -7.47 37.83
C SER A 32 0.19 -7.32 36.44
N PRO A 33 -0.55 -6.81 35.44
CA PRO A 33 -0.01 -6.67 34.09
C PRO A 33 1.25 -5.81 34.12
N SER A 34 2.34 -6.35 33.60
CA SER A 34 3.61 -5.63 33.50
C SER A 34 3.74 -4.93 32.14
N PRO A 35 4.45 -3.78 32.08
CA PRO A 35 4.83 -3.20 30.79
C PRO A 35 5.64 -4.19 29.95
N PRO A 36 5.55 -4.11 28.60
CA PRO A 36 6.42 -4.90 27.75
C PRO A 36 7.88 -4.54 28.04
N SER A 37 8.75 -5.55 28.05
CA SER A 37 10.19 -5.30 28.15
C SER A 37 10.67 -4.46 26.96
N SER A 38 11.82 -3.77 27.06
CA SER A 38 12.36 -3.04 25.90
C SER A 38 12.54 -3.96 24.69
N LYS A 39 12.97 -5.20 24.94
CA LYS A 39 13.20 -6.18 23.88
C LYS A 39 11.89 -6.64 23.24
N GLU A 40 10.87 -6.91 24.05
CA GLU A 40 9.52 -7.19 23.54
C GLU A 40 9.01 -6.02 22.72
N ALA A 41 9.09 -4.79 23.25
CA ALA A 41 8.60 -3.61 22.56
C ALA A 41 9.20 -3.47 21.15
N ASP A 42 10.50 -3.70 21.01
CA ASP A 42 11.23 -3.53 19.75
C ASP A 42 11.11 -4.72 18.79
N LEU A 43 10.78 -5.92 19.27
CA LEU A 43 10.74 -7.16 18.48
C LEU A 43 9.35 -7.81 18.39
N TYR A 44 8.32 -7.25 19.04
CA TYR A 44 6.97 -7.84 19.04
C TYR A 44 6.39 -7.98 17.63
N TYR A 45 6.61 -6.96 16.79
CA TYR A 45 6.17 -6.93 15.39
C TYR A 45 7.26 -7.35 14.40
N TRP A 46 8.25 -8.12 14.87
CA TRP A 46 9.27 -8.65 13.99
C TRP A 46 8.64 -9.49 12.89
N GLY A 47 8.83 -9.11 11.63
CA GLY A 47 8.15 -9.71 10.47
C GLY A 47 7.45 -8.66 9.61
N LEU A 48 6.96 -7.57 10.20
CA LEU A 48 6.35 -6.47 9.46
C LEU A 48 7.40 -5.61 8.74
N PRO A 49 7.06 -4.95 7.61
CA PRO A 49 7.98 -4.12 6.83
C PRO A 49 8.69 -3.03 7.63
N SER A 50 7.96 -2.36 8.54
CA SER A 50 8.49 -1.24 9.31
C SER A 50 8.94 -1.62 10.72
N ARG A 51 8.59 -2.83 11.17
CA ARG A 51 8.86 -3.35 12.53
C ARG A 51 8.51 -2.31 13.61
N PRO A 52 7.23 -1.91 13.70
CA PRO A 52 6.79 -0.88 14.63
C PRO A 52 7.01 -1.31 16.08
N LYS A 53 7.16 -0.34 16.98
CA LYS A 53 7.33 -0.61 18.40
C LYS A 53 5.98 -0.88 19.07
N LEU A 54 5.89 -1.95 19.87
CA LEU A 54 4.73 -2.20 20.71
C LEU A 54 4.73 -1.24 21.91
N VAL A 55 3.59 -0.60 22.15
CA VAL A 55 3.37 0.27 23.32
C VAL A 55 2.55 -0.48 24.38
N ALA A 56 1.43 -1.08 23.98
CA ALA A 56 0.55 -1.84 24.87
C ALA A 56 -0.21 -2.92 24.10
N ARG A 57 -0.59 -3.98 24.81
CA ARG A 57 -1.45 -5.06 24.31
C ARG A 57 -2.41 -5.51 25.39
N SER A 58 -3.57 -6.02 24.96
CA SER A 58 -4.58 -6.62 25.83
C SER A 58 -4.34 -8.11 26.07
N SER A 59 -3.62 -8.79 25.17
CA SER A 59 -3.25 -10.19 25.34
C SER A 59 -2.35 -10.37 26.56
N THR A 60 -2.57 -11.45 27.31
CA THR A 60 -1.75 -11.88 28.45
C THR A 60 -0.72 -12.93 28.06
N HIS A 61 -0.62 -13.28 26.77
CA HIS A 61 0.35 -14.27 26.28
C HIS A 61 1.78 -13.85 26.63
N VAL A 62 2.62 -14.79 27.05
CA VAL A 62 4.02 -14.51 27.36
C VAL A 62 4.76 -14.32 26.05
N TRP A 63 5.40 -13.17 25.87
CA TRP A 63 6.19 -12.93 24.65
C TRP A 63 7.47 -13.75 24.68
N GLU A 64 7.74 -14.48 23.60
CA GLU A 64 8.96 -15.22 23.38
C GLU A 64 9.88 -14.50 22.41
N ASP A 65 11.17 -14.52 22.72
CA ASP A 65 12.18 -13.86 21.90
C ASP A 65 12.41 -14.61 20.58
N PRO A 66 12.20 -13.96 19.41
CA PRO A 66 12.32 -14.64 18.13
C PRO A 66 13.73 -15.19 17.87
N PHE A 67 14.77 -14.62 18.49
CA PHE A 67 16.15 -15.08 18.30
C PHE A 67 16.54 -16.29 19.16
N TRP A 68 15.78 -16.57 20.23
CA TRP A 68 16.01 -17.72 21.11
C TRP A 68 14.97 -18.83 20.92
N SER A 69 13.98 -18.61 20.06
CA SER A 69 13.04 -19.65 19.66
C SER A 69 13.77 -20.74 18.85
N PRO A 70 13.49 -22.03 19.10
CA PRO A 70 14.05 -23.12 18.31
C PRO A 70 13.63 -23.08 16.83
N SER A 71 12.69 -22.21 16.45
CA SER A 71 12.30 -21.97 15.07
C SER A 71 12.05 -20.47 14.82
N PRO A 72 13.12 -19.66 14.63
CA PRO A 72 13.02 -18.20 14.51
C PRO A 72 12.11 -17.72 13.37
N SER A 73 12.06 -18.46 12.26
CA SER A 73 11.18 -18.18 11.12
C SER A 73 9.70 -18.32 11.44
N MET A 74 9.34 -19.12 12.46
CA MET A 74 7.95 -19.28 12.93
C MET A 74 7.46 -18.09 13.76
N MET A 75 8.35 -17.18 14.16
CA MET A 75 8.03 -16.02 15.00
C MET A 75 7.86 -14.72 14.19
N HIS A 76 7.92 -14.77 12.86
CA HIS A 76 7.70 -13.60 12.02
C HIS A 76 6.21 -13.25 11.95
N LYS A 77 5.83 -12.13 12.56
CA LYS A 77 4.47 -11.59 12.48
C LYS A 77 4.15 -11.09 11.09
N SER A 78 2.91 -11.34 10.66
CA SER A 78 2.33 -10.79 9.44
C SER A 78 0.90 -10.31 9.68
N LEU A 79 0.47 -9.37 8.86
CA LEU A 79 -0.88 -8.85 8.80
C LEU A 79 -1.67 -9.53 7.69
N ARG A 80 -2.90 -9.93 8.01
CA ARG A 80 -3.90 -10.47 7.08
C ARG A 80 -5.18 -9.63 7.16
N PRO A 81 -6.05 -9.65 6.12
CA PRO A 81 -7.41 -9.12 6.23
C PRO A 81 -8.14 -9.70 7.44
N ALA A 82 -9.08 -8.96 8.01
CA ALA A 82 -9.89 -9.39 9.14
C ALA A 82 -10.70 -10.68 8.84
N ASP A 83 -11.11 -11.39 9.89
CA ASP A 83 -12.04 -12.51 9.77
C ASP A 83 -13.43 -12.06 9.27
N GLY A 84 -14.24 -12.99 8.78
CA GLY A 84 -15.58 -12.72 8.27
C GLY A 84 -16.66 -12.50 9.33
N ASN A 85 -16.36 -12.08 10.57
CA ASN A 85 -17.37 -11.94 11.63
C ASN A 85 -18.50 -10.97 11.21
N PRO A 86 -19.75 -11.44 11.03
CA PRO A 86 -20.83 -10.60 10.47
C PRO A 86 -21.23 -9.45 11.39
N LEU A 87 -21.18 -9.66 12.71
CA LEU A 87 -21.53 -8.64 13.70
C LEU A 87 -20.50 -7.52 13.69
N LEU A 88 -19.21 -7.88 13.68
CA LEU A 88 -18.11 -6.94 13.57
C LEU A 88 -18.19 -6.15 12.26
N HIS A 89 -18.44 -6.81 11.12
CA HIS A 89 -18.61 -6.13 9.83
C HIS A 89 -19.75 -5.11 9.86
N ARG A 90 -20.92 -5.53 10.35
CA ARG A 90 -22.09 -4.66 10.42
C ARG A 90 -21.85 -3.44 11.30
N LEU A 91 -21.32 -3.64 12.50
CA LEU A 91 -21.10 -2.56 13.45
C LEU A 91 -19.89 -1.70 13.07
N TRP A 92 -18.77 -2.31 12.72
CA TRP A 92 -17.56 -1.56 12.42
C TRP A 92 -17.67 -0.80 11.11
N ASN A 93 -18.26 -1.31 10.02
CA ASN A 93 -18.30 -0.60 8.73
C ASN A 93 -19.37 0.51 8.66
N ASP A 94 -20.32 0.50 9.60
CA ASP A 94 -21.28 1.59 9.80
C ASP A 94 -20.65 2.72 10.63
N ALA A 95 -20.49 3.88 10.02
CA ALA A 95 -19.93 5.07 10.65
C ALA A 95 -20.77 5.62 11.81
N THR A 96 -22.06 5.27 11.86
CA THR A 96 -22.98 5.74 12.89
C THR A 96 -23.12 4.77 14.07
N SER A 97 -22.48 3.60 14.00
CA SER A 97 -22.64 2.57 15.02
C SER A 97 -22.08 3.00 16.38
N SER A 98 -22.76 2.56 17.43
CA SER A 98 -22.33 2.79 18.80
C SER A 98 -20.99 2.15 19.12
N LEU A 99 -20.67 0.99 18.53
CA LEU A 99 -19.36 0.34 18.65
C LEU A 99 -18.25 1.27 18.14
N ARG A 100 -18.37 1.75 16.90
CA ARG A 100 -17.33 2.57 16.29
C ARG A 100 -17.16 3.90 17.04
N ASN A 101 -18.27 4.55 17.39
CA ASN A 101 -18.24 5.81 18.12
C ASN A 101 -17.53 5.68 19.48
N GLN A 102 -17.82 4.62 20.24
CA GLN A 102 -17.18 4.37 21.53
C GLN A 102 -15.68 4.06 21.40
N ILE A 103 -15.29 3.29 20.38
CA ILE A 103 -13.87 3.01 20.11
C ILE A 103 -13.13 4.30 19.76
N VAL A 104 -13.67 5.13 18.88
CA VAL A 104 -13.07 6.43 18.50
C VAL A 104 -12.91 7.32 19.75
N GLU A 105 -13.95 7.43 20.57
CA GLU A 105 -13.90 8.18 21.82
C GLU A 105 -12.83 7.62 22.79
N ALA A 106 -12.67 6.31 22.86
CA ALA A 106 -11.65 5.68 23.71
C ALA A 106 -10.22 5.98 23.23
N VAL A 107 -9.97 5.94 21.91
CA VAL A 107 -8.63 6.20 21.35
C VAL A 107 -8.31 7.68 21.25
N ASP A 108 -9.29 8.58 21.28
CA ASP A 108 -9.08 10.04 21.27
C ASP A 108 -8.34 10.56 22.51
N ALA A 109 -8.15 9.72 23.53
CA ALA A 109 -7.22 9.97 24.63
C ALA A 109 -5.73 9.90 24.22
N ALA A 110 -5.42 9.55 22.97
CA ALA A 110 -4.06 9.43 22.43
C ALA A 110 -3.89 10.16 21.09
N ASP A 111 -2.65 10.51 20.76
CA ASP A 111 -2.23 11.06 19.46
C ASP A 111 -2.19 9.98 18.37
N TRP A 112 -3.34 9.36 18.11
CA TRP A 112 -3.46 8.29 17.14
C TRP A 112 -3.41 8.79 15.69
N THR A 113 -2.88 7.95 14.80
CA THR A 113 -2.69 8.22 13.37
C THR A 113 -3.48 7.26 12.49
N ALA A 114 -3.70 6.02 12.95
CA ALA A 114 -4.59 5.06 12.31
C ALA A 114 -5.27 4.13 13.33
N VAL A 115 -6.45 3.63 12.97
CA VAL A 115 -7.12 2.51 13.64
C VAL A 115 -7.49 1.49 12.56
N ASP A 116 -6.88 0.30 12.65
CA ASP A 116 -7.10 -0.82 11.75
C ASP A 116 -7.73 -1.99 12.52
N ILE A 117 -8.58 -2.78 11.86
CA ILE A 117 -8.94 -4.11 12.35
C ILE A 117 -8.46 -5.11 11.32
N LEU A 118 -7.44 -5.87 11.70
CA LEU A 118 -6.70 -6.81 10.86
C LEU A 118 -6.42 -8.06 11.66
N ARG A 119 -6.08 -9.15 10.98
CA ARG A 119 -5.53 -10.32 11.67
C ARG A 119 -4.03 -10.19 11.82
N LEU A 120 -3.55 -10.38 13.03
CA LEU A 120 -2.12 -10.37 13.37
C LEU A 120 -1.73 -11.75 13.90
N GLY A 121 -0.63 -12.28 13.39
CA GLY A 121 -0.23 -13.63 13.72
C GLY A 121 1.09 -14.06 13.10
N CYS A 122 1.53 -15.26 13.46
CA CYS A 122 2.71 -15.92 12.91
C CYS A 122 2.46 -17.43 12.79
N ALA A 123 3.24 -18.14 11.96
CA ALA A 123 3.19 -19.59 11.78
C ALA A 123 1.79 -20.22 11.51
N GLY A 124 0.86 -19.46 10.90
CA GLY A 124 -0.50 -19.94 10.63
C GLY A 124 -1.50 -19.68 11.75
N GLU A 125 -1.06 -19.19 12.91
CA GLU A 125 -1.92 -18.78 14.01
C GLU A 125 -2.18 -17.27 13.95
N PHE A 126 -3.41 -16.90 13.60
CA PHE A 126 -3.81 -15.50 13.42
C PHE A 126 -5.00 -15.16 14.29
N HIS A 127 -4.97 -13.97 14.89
CA HIS A 127 -6.05 -13.46 15.71
C HIS A 127 -6.51 -12.11 15.18
N THR A 128 -7.81 -11.87 15.20
CA THR A 128 -8.36 -10.55 14.85
C THR A 128 -7.95 -9.54 15.92
N THR A 129 -7.33 -8.45 15.48
CA THR A 129 -6.73 -7.43 16.33
C THR A 129 -7.15 -6.04 15.87
N LEU A 130 -7.69 -5.26 16.80
CA LEU A 130 -7.81 -3.81 16.69
C LEU A 130 -6.44 -3.20 16.97
N LEU A 131 -5.82 -2.64 15.94
CA LEU A 131 -4.51 -2.02 15.95
C LEU A 131 -4.67 -0.51 15.97
N VAL A 132 -4.21 0.14 17.05
CA VAL A 132 -4.14 1.61 17.15
C VAL A 132 -2.71 2.05 16.90
N SER A 133 -2.50 2.83 15.86
CA SER A 133 -1.21 3.48 15.59
C SER A 133 -1.16 4.84 16.25
N VAL A 134 -0.11 5.11 17.02
CA VAL A 134 0.14 6.40 17.70
C VAL A 134 1.46 7.01 17.26
N LYS A 135 1.58 8.35 17.36
CA LYS A 135 2.86 9.02 17.11
C LYS A 135 3.96 8.45 18.02
N PRO A 136 5.20 8.26 17.53
CA PRO A 136 6.28 7.73 18.35
C PRO A 136 6.53 8.58 19.58
N ALA A 137 6.83 7.93 20.70
CA ALA A 137 7.09 8.56 21.99
C ALA A 137 5.97 9.49 22.49
N SER A 138 4.77 9.45 21.90
CA SER A 138 3.62 10.27 22.35
C SER A 138 2.86 9.66 23.51
N LEU A 139 3.00 8.35 23.75
CA LEU A 139 2.20 7.62 24.70
C LEU A 139 3.04 6.60 25.48
N SER A 140 3.00 6.68 26.81
CA SER A 140 3.65 5.70 27.69
C SER A 140 2.76 4.47 27.90
N TRP A 141 3.35 3.33 28.30
CA TRP A 141 2.58 2.11 28.59
C TRP A 141 1.47 2.34 29.64
N SER A 142 1.75 3.10 30.71
CA SER A 142 0.77 3.33 31.79
C SER A 142 -0.46 4.11 31.33
N GLN A 143 -0.34 4.89 30.25
CA GLN A 143 -1.45 5.58 29.59
C GLN A 143 -2.09 4.72 28.51
N ALA A 144 -1.28 4.00 27.73
CA ALA A 144 -1.72 3.16 26.62
C ALA A 144 -2.50 1.92 27.06
N HIS A 145 -2.09 1.28 28.16
CA HIS A 145 -2.69 0.03 28.61
C HIS A 145 -4.17 0.19 29.03
N PRO A 146 -4.56 1.23 29.81
CA PRO A 146 -5.98 1.52 30.05
C PRO A 146 -6.80 1.76 28.79
N ILE A 147 -6.27 2.49 27.79
CA ILE A 147 -6.94 2.71 26.50
C ILE A 147 -7.15 1.36 25.78
N THR A 148 -6.12 0.52 25.77
CA THR A 148 -6.14 -0.80 25.15
C THR A 148 -7.22 -1.69 25.77
N LEU A 149 -7.30 -1.73 27.11
CA LEU A 149 -8.33 -2.51 27.82
C LEU A 149 -9.72 -1.93 27.64
N ARG A 150 -9.87 -0.60 27.58
CA ARG A 150 -11.16 0.06 27.29
C ARG A 150 -11.67 -0.34 25.91
N CYS A 151 -10.82 -0.35 24.89
CA CYS A 151 -11.20 -0.80 23.55
C CYS A 151 -11.69 -2.25 23.54
N LYS A 152 -10.98 -3.14 24.25
CA LYS A 152 -11.38 -4.56 24.39
C LYS A 152 -12.73 -4.70 25.10
N ALA A 153 -12.93 -4.01 26.21
CA ALA A 153 -14.20 -4.04 26.95
C ALA A 153 -15.37 -3.49 26.13
N ILE A 154 -15.14 -2.49 25.27
CA ILE A 154 -16.16 -1.99 24.33
C ILE A 154 -16.54 -3.08 23.32
N LEU A 155 -15.56 -3.76 22.70
CA LEU A 155 -15.82 -4.86 21.77
C LEU A 155 -16.63 -5.99 22.43
N GLU A 156 -16.21 -6.43 23.61
CA GLU A 156 -16.90 -7.46 24.41
C GLU A 156 -18.32 -7.00 24.82
N GLY A 157 -18.48 -5.73 25.18
CA GLY A 157 -19.79 -5.13 25.51
C GLY A 157 -20.79 -5.11 24.34
N HIS A 158 -20.29 -5.18 23.09
CA HIS A 158 -21.10 -5.34 21.88
C HIS A 158 -21.21 -6.80 21.40
N GLY A 159 -20.71 -7.77 22.18
CA GLY A 159 -20.74 -9.20 21.86
C GLY A 159 -19.66 -9.65 20.88
N ILE A 160 -18.51 -8.96 20.84
CA ILE A 160 -17.36 -9.27 19.99
C ILE A 160 -16.17 -9.64 20.89
N ASP A 161 -16.09 -10.91 21.30
CA ASP A 161 -15.15 -11.33 22.36
C ASP A 161 -13.75 -11.70 21.85
N ASN A 162 -13.65 -12.20 20.62
CA ASN A 162 -12.42 -12.78 20.05
C ASN A 162 -11.57 -11.74 19.30
N VAL A 163 -11.52 -10.50 19.80
CA VAL A 163 -10.71 -9.43 19.22
C VAL A 163 -9.70 -8.93 20.26
N HIS A 164 -8.42 -8.99 19.91
CA HIS A 164 -7.37 -8.37 20.69
C HIS A 164 -7.29 -6.87 20.37
N CYS A 165 -6.81 -6.09 21.32
CA CYS A 165 -6.45 -4.69 21.10
C CYS A 165 -4.95 -4.51 21.38
N GLU A 166 -4.28 -3.77 20.50
CA GLU A 166 -2.87 -3.43 20.60
C GLU A 166 -2.61 -1.99 20.15
N ILE A 167 -1.63 -1.34 20.79
CA ILE A 167 -1.18 0.01 20.46
C ILE A 167 0.28 -0.06 20.02
N ARG A 168 0.60 0.56 18.88
CA ARG A 168 1.93 0.58 18.27
C ARG A 168 2.37 1.97 17.86
N GLU A 169 3.68 2.22 17.86
CA GLU A 169 4.24 3.47 17.35
C GLU A 169 4.31 3.43 15.81
N SER A 170 3.48 4.21 15.14
CA SER A 170 3.48 4.33 13.69
C SER A 170 2.85 5.65 13.23
N ILE A 171 3.29 6.14 12.08
CA ILE A 171 2.76 7.34 11.45
C ILE A 171 2.16 7.00 10.10
N VAL A 172 1.16 7.78 9.68
CA VAL A 172 0.61 7.72 8.33
C VAL A 172 1.22 8.83 7.49
N THR A 173 1.82 8.45 6.37
CA THR A 173 2.37 9.39 5.39
C THR A 173 1.75 9.15 4.02
N PRO A 174 1.55 10.19 3.19
CA PRO A 174 1.16 9.98 1.80
C PRO A 174 2.19 9.11 1.08
N CYS A 175 1.75 8.21 0.21
CA CYS A 175 2.64 7.42 -0.65
C CYS A 175 3.20 8.26 -1.81
N GLY A 176 3.14 9.58 -1.76
CA GLY A 176 3.87 10.46 -2.65
C GLY A 176 5.33 10.51 -2.23
N ASN A 177 6.12 11.32 -2.90
CA ASN A 177 7.47 11.58 -2.44
C ASN A 177 7.88 13.02 -2.76
N VAL A 178 8.78 13.54 -1.93
CA VAL A 178 9.35 14.87 -2.01
C VAL A 178 10.86 14.70 -2.12
N LEU A 179 11.44 15.14 -3.24
CA LEU A 179 12.87 15.16 -3.45
C LEU A 179 13.52 16.28 -2.64
N SER A 180 14.65 15.97 -2.02
CA SER A 180 15.57 16.99 -1.50
C SER A 180 16.09 17.80 -2.68
N ARG A 181 15.79 19.11 -2.66
CA ARG A 181 16.01 20.04 -3.76
C ARG A 181 17.45 19.93 -4.32
N SER A 182 17.61 19.32 -5.48
CA SER A 182 18.83 19.40 -6.28
C SER A 182 18.67 20.55 -7.28
N LYS A 183 19.76 21.27 -7.58
CA LYS A 183 19.75 22.31 -8.59
C LYS A 183 19.57 21.66 -9.96
N SER A 184 18.35 21.65 -10.48
CA SER A 184 18.10 21.32 -11.88
C SER A 184 18.70 22.41 -12.78
N ALA A 185 19.47 21.99 -13.79
CA ALA A 185 19.98 22.90 -14.81
C ALA A 185 18.80 23.33 -15.71
N ALA A 186 18.64 24.63 -15.94
CA ALA A 186 17.64 25.13 -16.88
C ALA A 186 18.01 24.67 -18.30
N VAL A 187 17.32 23.66 -18.81
CA VAL A 187 17.44 23.21 -20.20
C VAL A 187 16.43 23.97 -21.05
N ALA A 188 16.86 24.45 -22.22
CA ALA A 188 16.03 25.23 -23.13
C ALA A 188 14.80 24.44 -23.64
N ASP A 189 13.69 25.15 -23.85
CA ASP A 189 12.45 24.59 -24.38
C ASP A 189 12.64 24.00 -25.80
N THR A 190 12.13 22.79 -26.02
CA THR A 190 12.16 22.12 -27.32
C THR A 190 10.76 22.00 -27.94
N THR A 191 10.71 22.05 -29.27
CA THR A 191 9.46 22.00 -30.07
C THR A 191 8.93 20.59 -30.31
N SER A 192 9.80 19.56 -30.26
CA SER A 192 9.37 18.16 -30.30
C SER A 192 9.15 17.67 -28.88
N GLY A 193 8.02 17.03 -28.60
CA GLY A 193 7.84 16.42 -27.30
C GLY A 193 7.26 15.03 -27.38
N LEU A 194 7.51 14.31 -26.29
CA LEU A 194 7.33 12.89 -26.14
C LEU A 194 5.90 12.49 -26.50
N GLN A 195 5.80 11.47 -27.36
CA GLN A 195 4.57 10.74 -27.56
C GLN A 195 4.63 9.45 -26.75
N LEU A 196 3.73 9.34 -25.78
CA LEU A 196 3.58 8.13 -24.99
C LEU A 196 3.24 6.95 -25.90
N SER A 197 4.07 5.93 -25.81
CA SER A 197 3.98 4.72 -26.63
C SER A 197 2.84 3.82 -26.18
N SER A 198 2.20 3.13 -27.14
CA SER A 198 1.13 2.19 -26.83
C SER A 198 1.60 0.74 -26.90
N ALA A 199 1.64 0.07 -25.75
CA ALA A 199 2.11 -1.31 -25.60
C ALA A 199 1.33 -2.38 -26.40
N SER A 200 0.19 -2.04 -27.01
CA SER A 200 -0.57 -2.99 -27.83
C SER A 200 0.20 -3.45 -29.08
N ARG A 201 1.25 -2.74 -29.49
CA ARG A 201 1.97 -2.96 -30.76
C ARG A 201 3.35 -3.60 -30.61
N THR A 202 3.93 -3.62 -29.41
CA THR A 202 5.29 -4.15 -29.16
C THR A 202 5.42 -4.69 -27.73
N ARG A 203 6.33 -5.65 -27.52
CA ARG A 203 6.65 -6.17 -26.18
C ARG A 203 7.21 -5.04 -25.30
N LEU A 204 6.42 -4.56 -24.34
CA LEU A 204 6.86 -3.52 -23.40
C LEU A 204 7.80 -4.13 -22.36
N ARG A 205 8.85 -3.38 -22.00
CA ARG A 205 9.82 -3.71 -20.95
C ARG A 205 9.74 -2.68 -19.84
N ALA A 206 10.13 -3.06 -18.62
CA ALA A 206 10.03 -2.24 -17.41
C ALA A 206 10.73 -0.86 -17.57
N ASP A 207 11.90 -0.85 -18.19
CA ASP A 207 12.71 0.32 -18.53
C ASP A 207 12.06 1.27 -19.56
N ARG A 208 10.93 0.89 -20.17
CA ARG A 208 10.19 1.72 -21.13
C ARG A 208 8.79 2.10 -20.66
N VAL A 209 8.33 1.57 -19.52
CA VAL A 209 6.96 1.75 -19.01
C VAL A 209 6.64 3.23 -18.79
N ASP A 210 7.56 4.00 -18.21
CA ASP A 210 7.31 5.43 -17.96
C ASP A 210 7.18 6.28 -19.23
N MET A 211 7.63 5.79 -20.39
CA MET A 211 7.42 6.44 -21.68
C MET A 211 6.22 5.87 -22.45
N SER A 212 5.30 5.22 -21.72
CA SER A 212 4.10 4.60 -22.29
C SER A 212 2.81 5.21 -21.73
N ASP A 213 1.73 4.89 -22.43
CA ASP A 213 0.34 5.15 -22.00
C ASP A 213 -0.16 4.10 -20.98
N CYS A 214 0.71 3.32 -20.34
CA CYS A 214 0.31 2.47 -19.22
C CYS A 214 0.01 3.30 -17.98
N LEU A 215 -0.87 2.78 -17.14
CA LEU A 215 -1.06 3.24 -15.77
C LEU A 215 0.16 2.89 -14.93
N GLY A 216 0.31 3.54 -13.77
CA GLY A 216 1.40 3.22 -12.85
C GLY A 216 2.71 3.96 -13.12
N THR A 217 2.71 4.88 -14.08
CA THR A 217 3.92 5.62 -14.46
C THR A 217 4.10 6.90 -13.66
N ARG A 218 5.36 7.33 -13.52
CA ARG A 218 5.76 8.45 -12.68
C ARG A 218 5.37 9.82 -13.24
N ILE A 219 4.71 10.65 -12.43
CA ILE A 219 4.28 12.00 -12.81
C ILE A 219 4.64 13.07 -11.78
N SER A 220 4.82 14.29 -12.28
CA SER A 220 5.07 15.50 -11.50
C SER A 220 4.48 16.73 -12.18
N MET A 221 4.43 17.86 -11.47
CA MET A 221 4.10 19.14 -12.09
C MET A 221 5.36 19.81 -12.63
N LYS A 222 5.30 20.45 -13.80
CA LYS A 222 6.46 21.12 -14.41
C LYS A 222 6.98 22.28 -13.57
N ASP A 223 6.07 23.00 -12.90
CA ASP A 223 6.39 24.14 -12.03
C ASP A 223 6.88 23.71 -10.64
N ASP A 224 6.79 22.42 -10.32
CA ASP A 224 7.18 21.83 -9.05
C ASP A 224 7.47 20.33 -9.23
N ASP A 225 8.68 20.04 -9.71
CA ASP A 225 9.18 18.69 -9.93
C ASP A 225 9.83 18.09 -8.68
N THR A 226 9.77 18.79 -7.55
CA THR A 226 10.21 18.26 -6.25
C THR A 226 9.24 17.22 -5.71
N ARG A 227 7.99 17.24 -6.15
CA ARG A 227 6.96 16.27 -5.78
C ARG A 227 6.70 15.32 -6.93
N PHE A 228 6.51 14.05 -6.61
CA PHE A 228 6.08 13.06 -7.58
C PHE A 228 5.12 12.05 -6.99
N GLY A 229 4.37 11.43 -7.89
CA GLY A 229 3.48 10.32 -7.62
C GLY A 229 3.25 9.53 -8.89
N THR A 230 2.10 8.88 -8.97
CA THR A 230 1.78 7.94 -10.02
C THR A 230 0.55 8.39 -10.83
N LYS A 231 0.64 8.23 -12.15
CA LYS A 231 -0.48 8.34 -13.08
C LYS A 231 -1.45 7.20 -12.82
N GLY A 232 -2.59 7.52 -12.23
CA GLY A 232 -3.52 6.54 -11.68
C GLY A 232 -4.35 5.84 -12.73
N ILE A 233 -5.49 6.43 -13.11
CA ILE A 233 -6.45 5.83 -14.03
C ILE A 233 -6.95 6.85 -15.05
N TYR A 234 -7.24 6.41 -16.27
CA TYR A 234 -7.82 7.26 -17.30
C TYR A 234 -9.34 7.27 -17.22
N LEU A 235 -9.91 8.46 -17.28
CA LEU A 235 -11.34 8.72 -17.28
C LEU A 235 -11.73 9.51 -18.53
N SER A 236 -12.94 9.27 -19.03
CA SER A 236 -13.61 10.15 -19.98
C SER A 236 -14.50 11.11 -19.21
N VAL A 237 -14.36 12.40 -19.47
CA VAL A 237 -15.24 13.46 -18.97
C VAL A 237 -16.22 13.83 -20.07
N LYS A 238 -17.51 13.61 -19.85
CA LYS A 238 -18.53 14.00 -20.83
C LYS A 238 -18.64 15.53 -20.90
N PRO A 239 -18.90 16.10 -22.09
CA PRO A 239 -19.20 17.52 -22.21
C PRO A 239 -20.43 17.87 -21.39
N SER A 240 -20.44 19.06 -20.79
CA SER A 240 -21.64 19.56 -20.12
C SER A 240 -22.77 19.79 -21.13
N ASP A 241 -24.04 19.83 -20.69
CA ASP A 241 -25.20 20.10 -21.55
C ASP A 241 -25.07 21.40 -22.37
N ARG A 242 -24.27 22.36 -21.88
CA ARG A 242 -23.96 23.63 -22.55
C ARG A 242 -22.97 23.51 -23.71
N GLN A 243 -22.27 22.37 -23.84
CA GLN A 243 -21.26 22.04 -24.85
C GLN A 243 -21.70 20.87 -25.75
N LYS A 244 -23.01 20.81 -26.02
CA LYS A 244 -23.65 19.73 -26.79
C LYS A 244 -23.02 19.64 -28.20
N GLY A 245 -22.25 18.58 -28.46
CA GLY A 245 -21.54 18.34 -29.72
C GLY A 245 -20.00 18.36 -29.61
N GLU A 246 -19.43 18.75 -28.47
CA GLU A 246 -18.00 18.59 -28.22
C GLU A 246 -17.65 17.11 -27.95
N GLN A 247 -16.40 16.72 -28.27
CA GLN A 247 -15.90 15.39 -27.98
C GLN A 247 -15.60 15.25 -26.47
N PRO A 248 -15.77 14.05 -25.88
CA PRO A 248 -15.39 13.80 -24.49
C PRO A 248 -13.90 14.08 -24.27
N LYS A 249 -13.57 14.72 -23.15
CA LYS A 249 -12.18 14.94 -22.75
C LYS A 249 -11.65 13.69 -22.07
N ILE A 250 -10.42 13.28 -22.40
CA ILE A 250 -9.75 12.21 -21.66
C ILE A 250 -8.83 12.83 -20.63
N VAL A 251 -8.95 12.37 -19.38
CA VAL A 251 -8.18 12.85 -18.24
C VAL A 251 -7.49 11.69 -17.54
N ALA A 252 -6.34 11.94 -16.91
CA ALA A 252 -5.75 11.06 -15.91
C ALA A 252 -6.16 11.50 -14.51
N LEU A 253 -6.63 10.55 -13.70
CA LEU A 253 -6.83 10.69 -12.26
C LEU A 253 -5.50 10.51 -11.54
N ALA A 254 -5.21 11.42 -10.61
CA ALA A 254 -4.06 11.37 -9.72
C ALA A 254 -4.49 11.80 -8.30
N CYS A 255 -3.63 11.61 -7.30
CA CYS A 255 -3.86 12.19 -5.98
C CYS A 255 -3.68 13.71 -6.00
N GLY A 256 -4.57 14.44 -5.32
CA GLY A 256 -4.51 15.90 -5.20
C GLY A 256 -3.19 16.37 -4.62
N HIS A 257 -2.70 15.71 -3.57
CA HIS A 257 -1.43 16.02 -2.92
C HIS A 257 -0.18 15.85 -3.80
N VAL A 258 -0.25 15.11 -4.90
CA VAL A 258 0.86 14.96 -5.84
C VAL A 258 1.01 16.20 -6.72
N VAL A 259 -0.10 16.85 -7.05
CA VAL A 259 -0.14 17.94 -8.05
C VAL A 259 -0.46 19.32 -7.47
N ALA A 260 -1.07 19.39 -6.28
CA ALA A 260 -1.44 20.62 -5.62
C ALA A 260 -0.29 21.16 -4.74
N PRO A 261 0.11 22.43 -4.87
CA PRO A 261 1.11 23.04 -4.01
C PRO A 261 0.66 23.00 -2.54
N GLN A 262 1.61 22.72 -1.64
CA GLN A 262 1.34 22.63 -0.19
C GLN A 262 0.65 23.89 0.38
N LYS A 263 1.05 25.08 -0.10
CA LYS A 263 0.46 26.38 0.29
C LYS A 263 -0.96 26.63 -0.27
N SER A 264 -1.36 25.88 -1.30
CA SER A 264 -2.68 25.97 -1.95
C SER A 264 -3.59 24.78 -1.67
N ARG A 265 -3.18 23.82 -0.82
CA ARG A 265 -4.07 22.73 -0.35
C ARG A 265 -5.35 23.25 0.33
N SER A 266 -5.36 24.52 0.73
CA SER A 266 -6.48 25.27 1.29
C SER A 266 -7.37 26.00 0.26
N LEU A 267 -7.00 25.98 -1.03
CA LEU A 267 -7.67 26.70 -2.13
C LEU A 267 -8.11 25.74 -3.23
N THR A 268 -9.32 25.94 -3.73
CA THR A 268 -9.84 25.18 -4.87
C THR A 268 -9.13 25.62 -6.14
N THR A 269 -8.38 24.72 -6.79
CA THR A 269 -7.81 25.00 -8.11
C THR A 269 -8.77 24.46 -9.17
N ARG A 270 -9.80 25.25 -9.52
CA ARG A 270 -10.42 25.15 -10.85
C ARG A 270 -9.76 26.22 -11.70
N LEU A 271 -9.07 25.82 -12.76
CA LEU A 271 -8.55 26.79 -13.72
C LEU A 271 -9.74 27.46 -14.41
N GLN A 272 -10.06 28.69 -13.96
CA GLN A 272 -10.87 29.62 -14.74
C GLN A 272 -10.00 30.14 -15.90
N GLY A 273 -10.63 30.45 -17.04
CA GLY A 273 -9.95 30.69 -18.33
C GLY A 273 -8.90 31.82 -18.41
N SER A 274 -8.56 32.50 -17.30
CA SER A 274 -7.52 33.54 -17.26
C SER A 274 -6.21 33.11 -16.58
N GLN A 275 -6.11 31.90 -16.04
CA GLN A 275 -4.88 31.39 -15.42
C GLN A 275 -4.08 30.53 -16.41
N THR A 276 -2.76 30.68 -16.41
CA THR A 276 -1.87 29.81 -17.18
C THR A 276 -2.07 28.35 -16.74
N PRO A 277 -2.43 27.43 -17.66
CA PRO A 277 -2.63 26.03 -17.31
C PRO A 277 -1.35 25.45 -16.70
N ARG A 278 -1.47 24.80 -15.55
CA ARG A 278 -0.32 24.12 -14.92
C ARG A 278 -0.08 22.81 -15.65
N GLU A 279 1.15 22.60 -16.12
CA GLU A 279 1.53 21.47 -16.95
C GLU A 279 1.98 20.29 -16.10
N ALA A 280 1.49 19.09 -16.42
CA ALA A 280 1.93 17.83 -15.83
C ALA A 280 2.94 17.15 -16.76
N ILE A 281 4.05 16.67 -16.18
CA ILE A 281 5.16 16.04 -16.90
C ILE A 281 5.26 14.55 -16.56
N GLN A 282 5.67 13.76 -17.54
CA GLN A 282 6.00 12.36 -17.39
C GLN A 282 7.48 12.26 -16.98
N ILE A 283 7.73 11.71 -15.79
CA ILE A 283 9.04 11.66 -15.10
C ILE A 283 9.55 13.07 -14.73
N ASP A 284 9.77 13.32 -13.43
CA ASP A 284 10.45 14.54 -12.96
C ASP A 284 11.89 14.65 -13.50
N GLN A 285 12.43 15.86 -13.49
CA GLN A 285 13.76 16.11 -14.04
C GLN A 285 14.87 15.32 -13.32
N PRO A 286 14.93 15.29 -11.97
CA PRO A 286 15.96 14.52 -11.28
C PRO A 286 15.97 13.02 -11.63
N GLU A 287 14.82 12.35 -11.65
CA GLU A 287 14.76 10.93 -12.03
C GLU A 287 15.07 10.73 -13.52
N TYR A 288 14.64 11.65 -14.40
CA TYR A 288 14.95 11.54 -15.83
C TYR A 288 16.47 11.58 -16.10
N ASP A 289 17.17 12.53 -15.49
CA ASP A 289 18.62 12.68 -15.62
C ASP A 289 19.35 11.50 -14.97
N SER A 290 18.94 11.09 -13.76
CA SER A 290 19.51 9.94 -13.06
C SER A 290 19.36 8.66 -13.87
N ARG A 291 18.18 8.43 -14.46
CA ARG A 291 17.90 7.27 -15.29
C ARG A 291 18.73 7.27 -16.58
N LEU A 292 18.86 8.41 -17.25
CA LEU A 292 19.68 8.53 -18.45
C LEU A 292 21.15 8.20 -18.15
N ALA A 293 21.69 8.76 -17.07
CA ALA A 293 23.05 8.48 -16.62
C ALA A 293 23.25 7.00 -16.22
N ARG A 294 22.25 6.40 -15.55
CA ARG A 294 22.25 4.98 -15.16
C ARG A 294 22.29 4.07 -16.38
N LEU A 295 21.45 4.34 -17.39
CA LEU A 295 21.42 3.58 -18.64
C LEU A 295 22.73 3.72 -19.43
N GLU A 296 23.28 4.93 -19.54
CA GLU A 296 24.58 5.13 -20.20
C GLU A 296 25.72 4.43 -19.48
N SER A 297 25.67 4.36 -18.15
CA SER A 297 26.67 3.63 -17.36
C SER A 297 26.53 2.12 -17.50
N SER A 298 25.30 1.61 -17.46
CA SER A 298 24.97 0.19 -17.63
C SER A 298 25.44 -0.31 -19.00
N ALA A 299 25.14 0.44 -20.06
CA ALA A 299 25.52 0.06 -21.41
C ALA A 299 27.05 -0.04 -21.56
N ARG A 300 27.80 0.89 -20.98
CA ARG A 300 29.27 0.82 -20.96
C ARG A 300 29.79 -0.39 -20.18
N GLN A 301 29.17 -0.71 -19.04
CA GLN A 301 29.56 -1.89 -18.24
C GLN A 301 29.31 -3.17 -19.03
N ASP A 302 28.16 -3.29 -19.68
CA ASP A 302 27.84 -4.48 -20.47
C ASP A 302 28.74 -4.62 -21.70
N ARG A 303 29.14 -3.52 -22.36
CA ARG A 303 30.19 -3.56 -23.40
C ARG A 303 31.53 -4.07 -22.87
N ASN A 304 31.91 -3.68 -21.65
CA ASN A 304 33.13 -4.16 -21.02
C ASN A 304 33.03 -5.65 -20.68
N HIS A 305 31.92 -6.09 -20.08
CA HIS A 305 31.66 -7.51 -19.81
C HIS A 305 31.67 -8.33 -21.11
N ALA A 306 31.07 -7.83 -22.19
CA ALA A 306 31.12 -8.50 -23.50
C ALA A 306 32.57 -8.67 -23.98
N THR A 307 33.41 -7.65 -23.80
CA THR A 307 34.83 -7.70 -24.18
C THR A 307 35.62 -8.69 -23.32
N GLU A 308 35.39 -8.69 -22.01
CA GLU A 308 36.00 -9.65 -21.08
C GLU A 308 35.58 -11.10 -21.39
N SER A 309 34.30 -11.34 -21.68
CA SER A 309 33.79 -12.65 -22.11
C SER A 309 34.43 -13.13 -23.41
N ARG A 310 34.62 -12.24 -24.40
CA ARG A 310 35.37 -12.60 -25.63
C ARG A 310 36.81 -12.99 -25.32
N ASN A 311 37.48 -12.26 -24.43
CA ASN A 311 38.87 -12.51 -24.06
C ASN A 311 39.05 -13.84 -23.30
N CYS A 312 38.03 -14.29 -22.56
CA CYS A 312 38.05 -15.60 -21.88
C CYS A 312 37.51 -16.76 -22.76
N GLY A 313 37.10 -16.49 -24.00
CA GLY A 313 36.57 -17.48 -24.94
C GLY A 313 35.09 -17.81 -24.76
N ASP A 314 34.36 -17.10 -23.89
CA ASP A 314 32.92 -17.24 -23.70
C ASP A 314 32.14 -16.38 -24.71
N THR A 315 31.97 -16.94 -25.90
CA THR A 315 31.26 -16.25 -27.00
C THR A 315 29.76 -16.07 -26.76
N GLU A 316 29.11 -16.95 -25.98
CA GLU A 316 27.67 -16.89 -25.73
C GLU A 316 27.33 -15.73 -24.80
N SER A 317 28.05 -15.62 -23.67
CA SER A 317 27.89 -14.48 -22.75
C SER A 317 28.26 -13.16 -23.42
N ALA A 318 29.29 -13.14 -24.27
CA ALA A 318 29.67 -11.94 -25.01
C ALA A 318 28.53 -11.41 -25.89
N VAL A 319 27.86 -12.30 -26.63
CA VAL A 319 26.71 -11.94 -27.47
C VAL A 319 25.53 -11.46 -26.63
N ALA A 320 25.27 -12.10 -25.49
CA ALA A 320 24.20 -11.68 -24.58
C ALA A 320 24.44 -10.27 -24.04
N TYR A 321 25.65 -9.97 -23.57
CA TYR A 321 26.02 -8.64 -23.07
C TYR A 321 25.97 -7.56 -24.18
N ASP A 322 26.41 -7.87 -25.40
CA ASP A 322 26.27 -6.95 -26.54
C ASP A 322 24.82 -6.58 -26.80
N GLN A 323 23.92 -7.58 -26.80
CA GLN A 323 22.49 -7.35 -27.03
C GLN A 323 21.86 -6.45 -25.95
N ILE A 324 22.24 -6.66 -24.69
CA ILE A 324 21.78 -5.80 -23.58
C ILE A 324 22.29 -4.37 -23.77
N ALA A 325 23.58 -4.21 -24.07
CA ALA A 325 24.16 -2.90 -24.33
C ALA A 325 23.52 -2.19 -25.54
N ASP A 326 23.25 -2.90 -26.63
CA ASP A 326 22.57 -2.37 -27.83
C ASP A 326 21.15 -1.87 -27.48
N ASP A 327 20.40 -2.64 -26.69
CA ASP A 327 19.05 -2.29 -26.24
C ASP A 327 19.04 -1.04 -25.36
N GLU A 328 20.01 -0.93 -24.44
CA GLU A 328 20.17 0.21 -23.54
C GLU A 328 20.62 1.47 -24.31
N GLU A 329 21.59 1.34 -25.21
CA GLU A 329 22.03 2.43 -26.10
C GLU A 329 20.88 2.92 -26.99
N ASP A 330 20.02 2.02 -27.47
CA ASP A 330 18.79 2.39 -28.19
C ASP A 330 17.81 3.16 -27.32
N LEU A 331 17.62 2.75 -26.08
CA LEU A 331 16.77 3.48 -25.14
C LEU A 331 17.35 4.87 -24.83
N VAL A 332 18.65 4.97 -24.55
CA VAL A 332 19.35 6.25 -24.35
C VAL A 332 19.15 7.16 -25.56
N ARG A 333 19.34 6.65 -26.77
CA ARG A 333 19.14 7.40 -28.02
C ARG A 333 17.70 7.92 -28.15
N LYS A 334 16.71 7.14 -27.73
CA LYS A 334 15.29 7.52 -27.73
C LYS A 334 14.93 8.51 -26.61
N MET A 335 15.64 8.49 -25.49
CA MET A 335 15.41 9.39 -24.35
C MET A 335 16.12 10.74 -24.49
N LYS A 336 17.29 10.80 -25.12
CA LYS A 336 18.10 12.03 -25.28
C LYS A 336 17.33 13.25 -25.84
N PRO A 337 16.41 13.11 -26.82
CA PRO A 337 15.65 14.24 -27.32
C PRO A 337 14.72 14.89 -26.29
N TYR A 338 14.40 14.18 -25.20
CA TYR A 338 13.39 14.59 -24.22
C TYR A 338 13.97 14.97 -22.85
N VAL A 339 15.23 15.41 -22.79
CA VAL A 339 15.90 15.83 -21.54
C VAL A 339 15.23 17.06 -20.92
N ALA A 340 14.70 17.99 -21.71
CA ALA A 340 13.98 19.14 -21.18
C ALA A 340 12.58 18.73 -20.65
N SER A 341 12.21 19.15 -19.44
CA SER A 341 10.91 18.81 -18.85
C SER A 341 9.71 19.24 -19.70
N SER A 342 9.82 20.35 -20.43
CA SER A 342 8.80 20.83 -21.37
C SER A 342 8.51 19.87 -22.53
N SER A 343 9.51 19.07 -22.92
CA SER A 343 9.34 18.04 -23.93
C SER A 343 8.55 16.82 -23.41
N ARG A 344 8.42 16.67 -22.09
CA ARG A 344 7.73 15.54 -21.43
C ARG A 344 6.37 15.90 -20.86
N VAL A 345 5.84 17.08 -21.19
CA VAL A 345 4.48 17.47 -20.82
C VAL A 345 3.48 16.55 -21.51
N PHE A 346 2.63 15.86 -20.74
CA PHE A 346 1.62 14.93 -21.26
C PHE A 346 0.19 15.45 -21.08
N GLY A 347 -0.01 16.44 -20.20
CA GLY A 347 -1.32 16.94 -19.84
C GLY A 347 -1.27 18.28 -19.11
N THR A 348 -2.44 18.88 -18.91
CA THR A 348 -2.62 20.08 -18.09
C THR A 348 -3.56 19.79 -16.94
N LEU A 349 -3.26 20.32 -15.76
CA LEU A 349 -4.16 20.21 -14.61
C LEU A 349 -5.53 20.78 -14.99
N LEU A 350 -6.60 20.00 -14.80
CA LEU A 350 -7.97 20.43 -15.05
C LEU A 350 -8.64 20.86 -13.74
N SER A 351 -8.49 20.05 -12.70
CA SER A 351 -9.07 20.32 -11.38
C SER A 351 -8.27 19.62 -10.29
N ALA A 352 -8.05 20.33 -9.18
CA ALA A 352 -7.63 19.76 -7.90
C ALA A 352 -8.46 20.46 -6.80
N PRO A 353 -9.50 19.79 -6.26
CA PRO A 353 -10.28 20.33 -5.16
C PRO A 353 -9.41 20.61 -3.94
N LYS A 354 -9.89 21.51 -3.08
CA LYS A 354 -9.30 21.74 -1.76
C LYS A 354 -9.27 20.43 -0.98
N LEU A 355 -8.15 20.17 -0.29
CA LEU A 355 -8.06 19.05 0.64
C LEU A 355 -9.02 19.30 1.80
N VAL A 356 -10.10 18.53 1.84
CA VAL A 356 -11.14 18.65 2.85
C VAL A 356 -11.45 17.23 3.30
N TYR A 357 -11.16 16.91 4.56
CA TYR A 357 -11.95 15.91 5.27
C TYR A 357 -13.36 16.46 5.23
N SER A 358 -14.37 15.69 4.82
CA SER A 358 -15.75 16.15 4.77
C SER A 358 -16.16 16.72 6.14
N ARG A 359 -15.91 18.00 6.38
CA ARG A 359 -16.05 18.68 7.68
C ARG A 359 -17.25 19.59 7.55
N ALA A 360 -18.42 19.00 7.62
CA ALA A 360 -19.65 19.65 8.03
C ALA A 360 -20.67 18.56 8.33
N LEU A 361 -21.14 18.53 9.58
CA LEU A 361 -22.31 17.84 10.09
C LEU A 361 -22.19 16.33 10.34
N ARG A 362 -21.74 15.98 11.58
CA ARG A 362 -22.04 14.69 12.23
C ARG A 362 -23.56 14.45 12.39
N ASP A 363 -24.38 15.47 12.12
CA ASP A 363 -25.83 15.46 12.32
C ASP A 363 -26.66 15.30 11.02
N THR A 364 -26.03 15.14 9.84
CA THR A 364 -26.80 14.89 8.59
C THR A 364 -26.83 13.41 8.23
N PRO A 365 -28.01 12.83 7.97
CA PRO A 365 -28.13 11.52 7.33
C PRO A 365 -27.43 11.53 5.96
N GLY A 366 -26.54 10.57 5.70
CA GLY A 366 -25.82 10.43 4.41
C GLY A 366 -24.39 10.99 4.37
N TYR A 367 -23.73 11.16 5.53
CA TYR A 367 -22.34 11.62 5.66
C TYR A 367 -21.31 10.71 4.94
N ASP A 368 -20.38 11.32 4.19
CA ASP A 368 -19.26 10.63 3.54
C ASP A 368 -17.94 10.93 4.31
N PRO A 369 -17.48 10.06 5.22
CA PRO A 369 -16.30 10.25 6.08
C PRO A 369 -14.96 10.17 5.34
N TRP A 370 -14.94 10.47 4.04
CA TRP A 370 -13.79 10.23 3.17
C TRP A 370 -13.08 11.53 2.85
N LEU A 371 -11.76 11.46 2.76
CA LEU A 371 -10.93 12.61 2.40
C LEU A 371 -11.10 12.92 0.90
N ARG A 372 -11.30 14.19 0.53
CA ARG A 372 -11.26 14.61 -0.87
C ARG A 372 -9.82 14.97 -1.27
N ASP A 373 -9.14 14.05 -1.95
CA ASP A 373 -7.73 14.20 -2.34
C ASP A 373 -7.44 13.59 -3.72
N TRP A 374 -8.21 14.02 -4.72
CA TRP A 374 -8.01 13.65 -6.12
C TRP A 374 -7.72 14.87 -6.99
N ALA A 375 -7.16 14.64 -8.16
CA ALA A 375 -6.99 15.64 -9.21
C ALA A 375 -7.18 15.03 -10.60
N LEU A 376 -7.63 15.85 -11.54
CA LEU A 376 -7.82 15.50 -12.94
C LEU A 376 -6.80 16.25 -13.78
N ILE A 377 -6.09 15.52 -14.65
CA ILE A 377 -5.12 16.05 -15.61
C ILE A 377 -5.68 15.79 -17.01
N GLU A 378 -6.06 16.85 -17.73
CA GLU A 378 -6.51 16.76 -19.12
C GLU A 378 -5.35 16.36 -20.03
N LEU A 379 -5.52 15.28 -20.80
CA LEU A 379 -4.47 14.74 -21.66
C LEU A 379 -4.32 15.56 -22.94
N LEU A 380 -3.08 15.73 -23.37
CA LEU A 380 -2.78 16.36 -24.67
C LEU A 380 -2.79 15.30 -25.78
N PRO A 381 -3.67 15.40 -26.80
CA PRO A 381 -3.77 14.39 -27.87
C PRO A 381 -2.45 14.16 -28.61
N ARG A 382 -1.69 15.24 -28.90
CA ARG A 382 -0.41 15.17 -29.63
C ARG A 382 0.73 14.53 -28.84
N ARG A 383 0.51 14.20 -27.56
CA ARG A 383 1.47 13.56 -26.65
C ARG A 383 1.24 12.07 -26.49
N HIS A 384 0.40 11.47 -27.33
CA HIS A 384 0.11 10.04 -27.35
C HIS A 384 0.26 9.52 -28.79
N GLN A 385 0.81 8.31 -28.96
CA GLN A 385 0.95 7.69 -30.28
C GLN A 385 -0.38 7.18 -30.85
N ILE A 386 -1.34 6.89 -29.96
CA ILE A 386 -2.69 6.48 -30.32
C ILE A 386 -3.67 7.62 -30.08
N SER A 387 -4.81 7.57 -30.76
CA SER A 387 -5.89 8.52 -30.53
C SER A 387 -6.52 8.31 -29.16
N LEU A 388 -6.85 9.41 -28.46
CA LEU A 388 -7.34 9.34 -27.07
C LEU A 388 -8.68 8.61 -26.93
N ASP A 389 -9.53 8.60 -27.96
CA ASP A 389 -10.79 7.83 -27.99
C ASP A 389 -10.57 6.31 -27.99
N THR A 390 -9.37 5.86 -28.39
CA THR A 390 -8.98 4.45 -28.39
C THR A 390 -8.16 4.04 -27.16
N LEU A 391 -7.84 5.01 -26.29
CA LEU A 391 -7.07 4.78 -25.08
C LEU A 391 -7.83 3.82 -24.15
N ARG A 392 -7.09 2.93 -23.50
CA ARG A 392 -7.64 1.98 -22.53
C ARG A 392 -6.84 2.01 -21.26
N ASN A 393 -7.51 1.80 -20.15
CA ASN A 393 -6.85 1.52 -18.89
C ASN A 393 -6.08 0.19 -18.99
N LYS A 394 -4.75 0.25 -18.86
CA LYS A 394 -3.88 -0.92 -18.91
C LYS A 394 -2.69 -0.76 -18.00
N VAL A 395 -2.26 -1.86 -17.41
CA VAL A 395 -1.19 -1.92 -16.42
C VAL A 395 -0.04 -2.76 -16.96
N PHE A 396 1.19 -2.39 -16.64
CA PHE A 396 2.34 -3.22 -16.93
C PHE A 396 2.42 -4.35 -15.90
N VAL A 397 2.53 -5.58 -16.39
CA VAL A 397 2.61 -6.78 -15.55
C VAL A 397 3.79 -7.69 -15.93
N GLY A 398 4.65 -7.22 -16.83
CA GLY A 398 5.81 -7.97 -17.29
C GLY A 398 5.47 -9.15 -18.21
N PRO A 399 6.42 -10.09 -18.40
CA PRO A 399 6.23 -11.26 -19.28
C PRO A 399 4.95 -12.08 -18.95
N PRO A 400 4.40 -12.86 -19.90
CA PRO A 400 3.10 -13.51 -19.77
C PRO A 400 2.81 -14.27 -18.47
N ASN A 401 3.83 -14.87 -17.84
CA ASN A 401 3.69 -15.66 -16.61
C ASN A 401 4.17 -14.92 -15.34
N HIS A 402 4.60 -13.67 -15.45
CA HIS A 402 5.22 -12.96 -14.32
C HIS A 402 4.24 -12.72 -13.17
N LEU A 403 3.05 -12.17 -13.47
CA LEU A 403 1.99 -11.98 -12.47
C LEU A 403 1.57 -13.32 -11.84
N ARG A 404 1.43 -14.37 -12.64
CA ARG A 404 1.09 -15.72 -12.15
C ARG A 404 2.16 -16.27 -11.22
N SER A 405 3.44 -16.11 -11.56
CA SER A 405 4.56 -16.49 -10.68
C SER A 405 4.45 -15.76 -9.35
N ILE A 406 4.32 -14.43 -9.38
CA ILE A 406 4.20 -13.63 -8.15
C ILE A 406 3.03 -14.12 -7.29
N VAL A 407 1.84 -14.33 -7.86
CA VAL A 407 0.69 -14.84 -7.11
C VAL A 407 0.98 -16.22 -6.53
N HIS A 408 1.50 -17.14 -7.35
CA HIS A 408 1.83 -18.50 -6.92
C HIS A 408 2.85 -18.52 -5.77
N ASP A 409 3.95 -17.78 -5.92
CA ASP A 409 5.05 -17.70 -4.96
C ASP A 409 4.62 -17.10 -3.61
N ASN A 410 3.53 -16.31 -3.61
CA ASN A 410 2.96 -15.69 -2.42
C ASN A 410 1.70 -16.41 -1.89
N SER A 411 1.19 -17.42 -2.60
CA SER A 411 -0.06 -18.12 -2.24
C SER A 411 0.11 -19.22 -1.18
N ALA A 412 1.34 -19.57 -0.82
CA ALA A 412 1.62 -20.60 0.18
C ALA A 412 0.98 -20.24 1.54
N GLY A 413 0.19 -21.16 2.10
CA GLY A 413 -0.49 -20.96 3.39
C GLY A 413 -1.78 -20.14 3.32
N TRP A 414 -2.34 -19.93 2.12
CA TRP A 414 -3.64 -19.31 1.89
C TRP A 414 -4.57 -20.28 1.16
N ARG A 415 -5.75 -20.55 1.73
CA ARG A 415 -6.75 -21.40 1.08
C ARG A 415 -7.54 -20.59 0.06
N GLY A 416 -7.78 -21.17 -1.11
CA GLY A 416 -8.58 -20.57 -2.17
C GLY A 416 -7.79 -19.73 -3.18
N LEU A 417 -6.57 -19.28 -2.85
CA LEU A 417 -5.70 -18.58 -3.81
C LEU A 417 -5.26 -19.49 -4.96
N GLU A 418 -5.15 -20.80 -4.72
CA GLU A 418 -4.82 -21.80 -5.75
C GLU A 418 -5.89 -21.90 -6.85
N ARG A 419 -7.11 -21.41 -6.59
CA ARG A 419 -8.25 -21.45 -7.52
C ARG A 419 -8.42 -20.16 -8.30
N ILE A 420 -7.67 -19.10 -7.98
CA ILE A 420 -7.83 -17.80 -8.63
C ILE A 420 -7.29 -17.87 -10.06
N ASN A 421 -8.15 -17.55 -11.01
CA ASN A 421 -7.73 -17.36 -12.39
C ASN A 421 -6.87 -16.10 -12.52
N VAL A 422 -5.56 -16.29 -12.73
CA VAL A 422 -4.63 -15.19 -13.01
C VAL A 422 -4.50 -14.99 -14.53
N PRO A 423 -4.88 -13.81 -15.06
CA PRO A 423 -4.81 -13.56 -16.49
C PRO A 423 -3.37 -13.47 -16.99
N ALA A 424 -3.15 -13.94 -18.22
CA ALA A 424 -1.85 -13.83 -18.88
C ALA A 424 -1.66 -12.44 -19.49
N ALA A 425 -0.46 -11.88 -19.34
CA ALA A 425 -0.12 -10.61 -19.95
C ALA A 425 0.05 -10.75 -21.47
N LEU A 426 -0.53 -9.82 -22.23
CA LEU A 426 -0.25 -9.67 -23.66
C LEU A 426 0.69 -8.48 -23.87
N ASN A 427 1.82 -8.71 -24.55
CA ASN A 427 2.84 -7.69 -24.82
C ASN A 427 3.38 -6.96 -23.58
N GLY A 428 3.36 -7.62 -22.41
CA GLY A 428 3.83 -7.02 -21.15
C GLY A 428 2.74 -6.33 -20.34
N THR A 429 1.50 -6.28 -20.84
CA THR A 429 0.42 -5.48 -20.25
C THR A 429 -0.87 -6.28 -20.06
N LEU A 430 -1.72 -5.79 -19.15
CA LEU A 430 -3.07 -6.27 -18.93
C LEU A 430 -4.04 -5.09 -19.07
N ALA A 431 -5.08 -5.25 -19.88
CA ALA A 431 -6.16 -4.27 -19.96
C ALA A 431 -7.11 -4.45 -18.76
N LEU A 432 -7.51 -3.34 -18.14
CA LEU A 432 -8.47 -3.34 -17.06
C LEU A 432 -9.89 -3.19 -17.60
N ALA A 433 -10.87 -3.69 -16.85
CA ALA A 433 -12.28 -3.56 -17.18
C ALA A 433 -12.75 -2.10 -17.07
N LYS A 434 -13.85 -1.78 -17.78
CA LYS A 434 -14.46 -0.43 -17.78
C LYS A 434 -15.46 -0.19 -16.63
N THR A 435 -15.45 -1.08 -15.64
CA THR A 435 -16.31 -0.98 -14.46
C THR A 435 -15.43 -1.03 -13.22
N ALA A 436 -15.71 -0.16 -12.25
CA ALA A 436 -15.05 -0.19 -10.97
C ALA A 436 -15.59 -1.36 -10.12
N VAL A 437 -14.80 -1.83 -9.17
CA VAL A 437 -15.30 -2.73 -8.13
C VAL A 437 -16.26 -1.93 -7.22
N PRO A 438 -17.52 -2.39 -7.02
CA PRO A 438 -18.47 -1.71 -6.14
C PRO A 438 -18.01 -1.71 -4.68
N MET A 439 -18.37 -0.67 -3.94
CA MET A 439 -18.15 -0.54 -2.50
C MET A 439 -18.73 -1.73 -1.73
N SER A 440 -19.91 -2.20 -2.14
CA SER A 440 -20.55 -3.35 -1.52
C SER A 440 -19.72 -4.62 -1.63
N GLU A 441 -18.93 -4.77 -2.71
CA GLU A 441 -18.05 -5.91 -2.92
C GLU A 441 -16.73 -5.77 -2.15
N LEU A 442 -16.16 -4.57 -2.07
CA LEU A 442 -14.91 -4.31 -1.33
C LEU A 442 -15.03 -4.61 0.17
N TYR A 443 -16.20 -4.34 0.75
CA TYR A 443 -16.47 -4.48 2.19
C TYR A 443 -17.36 -5.68 2.53
N GLN A 444 -17.61 -6.55 1.55
CA GLN A 444 -18.32 -7.81 1.79
C GLN A 444 -17.31 -8.84 2.31
N PRO A 445 -17.54 -9.43 3.50
CA PRO A 445 -16.75 -10.58 3.91
C PRO A 445 -17.01 -11.75 2.96
N ALA A 446 -16.01 -12.60 2.73
CA ALA A 446 -16.22 -13.81 1.93
C ALA A 446 -17.31 -14.69 2.60
N PRO A 447 -18.31 -15.20 1.84
CA PRO A 447 -19.51 -15.82 2.40
C PRO A 447 -19.26 -16.98 3.37
N ASP A 448 -18.15 -17.70 3.16
CA ASP A 448 -17.76 -18.91 3.90
C ASP A 448 -16.31 -18.81 4.43
N ALA A 449 -15.79 -17.59 4.63
CA ALA A 449 -14.38 -17.35 4.91
C ALA A 449 -13.91 -18.10 6.16
N SER A 450 -13.30 -19.27 5.96
CA SER A 450 -12.43 -19.88 6.97
C SER A 450 -11.26 -18.93 7.25
N ASP A 451 -10.51 -19.19 8.33
CA ASP A 451 -9.38 -18.35 8.75
C ASP A 451 -8.28 -18.12 7.68
N ASP A 452 -8.34 -18.77 6.52
CA ASP A 452 -7.35 -18.61 5.45
C ASP A 452 -7.92 -18.13 4.11
N GLU A 453 -9.21 -17.80 4.00
CA GLU A 453 -9.76 -17.34 2.73
C GLU A 453 -9.45 -15.85 2.47
N PRO A 454 -9.01 -15.51 1.24
CA PRO A 454 -8.75 -14.13 0.83
C PRO A 454 -10.06 -13.39 0.58
N THR A 455 -10.17 -12.16 1.10
CA THR A 455 -11.29 -11.24 0.84
C THR A 455 -11.27 -10.69 -0.61
N MET A 456 -10.11 -10.23 -1.08
CA MET A 456 -9.92 -9.81 -2.48
C MET A 456 -8.43 -9.79 -2.83
N LEU A 457 -8.02 -10.56 -3.85
CA LEU A 457 -6.64 -10.56 -4.35
C LEU A 457 -6.43 -9.38 -5.31
N VAL A 458 -5.57 -8.45 -4.91
CA VAL A 458 -5.31 -7.22 -5.66
C VAL A 458 -3.87 -7.11 -6.12
N ALA A 459 -3.65 -6.33 -7.17
CA ALA A 459 -2.33 -5.94 -7.61
C ALA A 459 -2.24 -4.42 -7.82
N GLN A 460 -1.01 -3.91 -7.77
CA GLN A 460 -0.66 -2.56 -8.20
C GLN A 460 0.68 -2.56 -8.94
N TYR A 461 0.82 -1.63 -9.89
CA TYR A 461 2.09 -1.23 -10.47
C TYR A 461 2.17 0.29 -10.35
N GLY A 462 3.20 0.78 -9.67
CA GLY A 462 3.34 2.19 -9.34
C GLY A 462 4.68 2.78 -9.77
N ALA A 463 4.87 4.08 -9.54
CA ALA A 463 6.10 4.79 -9.88
C ALA A 463 7.34 4.26 -9.15
N GLY A 464 7.17 3.41 -8.13
CA GLY A 464 8.25 2.59 -7.56
C GLY A 464 8.81 1.52 -8.52
N GLY A 465 8.22 1.32 -9.70
CA GLY A 465 8.69 0.42 -10.75
C GLY A 465 8.47 -1.06 -10.47
N LYS A 466 7.70 -1.41 -9.44
CA LYS A 466 7.48 -2.77 -8.96
C LYS A 466 6.01 -3.17 -9.06
N LEU A 467 5.77 -4.33 -9.68
CA LEU A 467 4.49 -5.02 -9.59
C LEU A 467 4.39 -5.70 -8.22
N THR A 468 3.35 -5.40 -7.45
CA THR A 468 3.10 -6.01 -6.15
C THR A 468 1.69 -6.58 -6.10
N VAL A 469 1.51 -7.60 -5.26
CA VAL A 469 0.24 -8.26 -4.99
C VAL A 469 -0.07 -8.19 -3.50
N GLY A 470 -1.35 -8.12 -3.17
CA GLY A 470 -1.82 -7.99 -1.80
C GLY A 470 -3.27 -8.41 -1.66
N LEU A 471 -3.81 -8.19 -0.47
CA LEU A 471 -5.16 -8.55 -0.09
C LEU A 471 -5.88 -7.32 0.48
N GLY A 472 -7.05 -7.01 -0.07
CA GLY A 472 -7.87 -5.90 0.39
C GLY A 472 -8.72 -6.28 1.60
N ASN A 473 -8.70 -5.49 2.66
CA ASN A 473 -9.47 -5.76 3.88
C ASN A 473 -10.96 -5.46 3.68
N SER A 474 -11.85 -6.29 4.23
CA SER A 474 -13.30 -6.07 4.20
C SER A 474 -13.80 -5.17 5.33
N LEU A 475 -12.93 -4.80 6.28
CA LEU A 475 -13.16 -3.77 7.28
C LEU A 475 -12.46 -2.47 6.90
N LYS A 476 -13.14 -1.35 7.10
CA LYS A 476 -12.59 -0.01 6.85
C LYS A 476 -11.51 0.35 7.87
N SER A 477 -10.52 1.12 7.45
CA SER A 477 -9.53 1.73 8.35
C SER A 477 -9.88 3.19 8.60
N LEU A 478 -9.59 3.68 9.81
CA LEU A 478 -9.72 5.09 10.16
C LEU A 478 -8.33 5.72 10.16
N VAL A 479 -8.15 6.84 9.46
CA VAL A 479 -6.83 7.41 9.18
C VAL A 479 -6.79 8.92 9.42
N ARG A 480 -5.76 9.38 10.14
CA ARG A 480 -5.43 10.81 10.35
C ARG A 480 -4.12 11.15 9.65
N ARG A 481 -4.14 12.11 8.72
CA ARG A 481 -2.95 12.60 8.03
C ARG A 481 -2.44 13.88 8.69
N ASN A 482 -1.20 13.87 9.16
CA ASN A 482 -0.59 14.98 9.90
C ASN A 482 -0.17 16.19 9.03
N GLU A 483 -0.16 16.07 7.71
CA GLU A 483 0.41 17.12 6.82
C GLU A 483 -0.53 18.28 6.44
N ALA A 484 -1.63 18.48 7.16
CA ALA A 484 -2.44 19.67 6.93
C ALA A 484 -3.11 20.14 8.23
N LEU A 485 -2.75 21.38 8.58
CA LEU A 485 -3.50 22.39 9.33
C LEU A 485 -3.01 22.64 10.76
N ASP A 486 -2.75 23.92 11.01
CA ASP A 486 -2.50 24.52 12.30
C ASP A 486 -3.55 24.08 13.34
N GLY A 487 -3.09 23.49 14.44
CA GLY A 487 -3.93 23.17 15.60
C GLY A 487 -4.70 21.85 15.49
N ASP A 488 -5.06 21.33 16.67
CA ASP A 488 -5.69 20.03 16.96
C ASP A 488 -6.53 19.42 15.81
N VAL A 489 -6.13 18.22 15.37
CA VAL A 489 -6.78 17.50 14.27
C VAL A 489 -8.01 16.74 14.78
N GLU A 490 -9.17 17.40 14.78
CA GLU A 490 -10.47 16.77 15.10
C GLU A 490 -11.01 15.79 14.02
N ASN A 491 -10.33 15.61 12.88
CA ASN A 491 -10.89 14.88 11.74
C ASN A 491 -10.02 13.71 11.28
N TYR A 492 -10.66 12.56 11.06
CA TYR A 492 -10.11 11.37 10.43
C TYR A 492 -10.92 11.03 9.17
N GLY A 493 -10.34 10.23 8.28
CA GLY A 493 -11.00 9.70 7.09
C GLY A 493 -11.18 8.18 7.15
N GLU A 494 -12.18 7.65 6.46
CA GLU A 494 -12.22 6.24 6.07
C GLU A 494 -11.25 5.98 4.91
N GLU A 495 -10.59 4.83 4.94
CA GLU A 495 -9.72 4.32 3.88
C GLU A 495 -9.91 2.80 3.72
N TRP A 496 -9.59 2.27 2.55
CA TRP A 496 -9.48 0.83 2.32
C TRP A 496 -8.06 0.35 2.64
N ALA A 497 -7.94 -0.54 3.62
CA ALA A 497 -6.66 -1.16 3.96
C ALA A 497 -6.32 -2.29 2.99
N VAL A 498 -5.08 -2.31 2.52
CA VAL A 498 -4.49 -3.39 1.74
C VAL A 498 -3.23 -3.88 2.45
N THR A 499 -3.19 -5.17 2.74
CA THR A 499 -2.00 -5.86 3.28
C THR A 499 -1.28 -6.60 2.15
N SER A 500 0.02 -6.78 2.26
CA SER A 500 0.80 -7.61 1.34
C SER A 500 0.90 -9.06 1.84
N PHE A 501 1.59 -9.91 1.09
CA PHE A 501 1.96 -11.25 1.51
C PHE A 501 3.26 -11.30 2.32
N ALA A 502 3.36 -12.31 3.17
CA ALA A 502 4.64 -12.76 3.71
C ALA A 502 5.44 -13.43 2.60
N GLY A 503 6.69 -12.98 2.40
CA GLY A 503 7.61 -13.58 1.44
C GLY A 503 8.10 -14.95 1.88
N THR A 504 8.95 -15.56 1.06
CA THR A 504 9.56 -16.88 1.33
C THR A 504 10.48 -16.90 2.55
N ASP A 505 10.94 -15.74 3.00
CA ASP A 505 11.69 -15.53 4.25
C ASP A 505 10.77 -15.29 5.47
N HIS A 506 9.46 -15.45 5.28
CA HIS A 506 8.41 -15.16 6.25
C HIS A 506 8.33 -13.68 6.65
N LEU A 507 9.07 -12.78 6.00
CA LEU A 507 8.93 -11.34 6.22
C LEU A 507 7.85 -10.79 5.31
N GLN A 508 6.95 -9.99 5.86
CA GLN A 508 5.95 -9.30 5.07
C GLN A 508 6.60 -8.19 4.25
N ALA A 509 6.38 -8.19 2.94
CA ALA A 509 6.86 -7.14 2.05
C ALA A 509 5.96 -5.89 2.15
N ALA A 510 6.37 -4.73 1.64
CA ALA A 510 5.43 -3.61 1.52
C ALA A 510 4.58 -3.78 0.25
N PHE A 511 3.26 -3.54 0.33
CA PHE A 511 2.38 -3.49 -0.85
C PHE A 511 2.59 -2.20 -1.65
N SER A 512 2.86 -1.08 -0.97
CA SER A 512 3.15 0.21 -1.59
C SER A 512 4.40 0.85 -1.02
N LEU A 513 5.02 1.70 -1.82
CA LEU A 513 6.22 2.46 -1.49
C LEU A 513 6.00 3.96 -1.70
N LYS A 514 6.96 4.78 -1.25
CA LYS A 514 7.01 6.20 -1.57
C LYS A 514 7.09 6.38 -3.10
N GLY A 515 6.20 7.20 -3.65
CA GLY A 515 5.97 7.39 -5.08
C GLY A 515 4.68 6.78 -5.62
N ASP A 516 4.11 5.78 -4.93
CA ASP A 516 2.93 5.04 -5.40
C ASP A 516 1.60 5.77 -5.18
N SER A 517 1.57 6.98 -4.62
CA SER A 517 0.34 7.77 -4.53
C SER A 517 -0.28 8.00 -5.91
N GLY A 518 -1.53 7.62 -6.05
CA GLY A 518 -2.29 7.64 -7.29
C GLY A 518 -2.30 6.31 -8.03
N SER A 519 -1.41 5.35 -7.71
CA SER A 519 -1.39 4.04 -8.36
C SER A 519 -2.75 3.36 -8.31
N CYS A 520 -3.19 2.83 -9.44
CA CYS A 520 -4.39 2.01 -9.51
C CYS A 520 -4.16 0.70 -8.77
N VAL A 521 -5.06 0.36 -7.85
CA VAL A 521 -5.22 -0.98 -7.29
C VAL A 521 -6.34 -1.66 -8.05
N TRP A 522 -6.12 -2.87 -8.55
CA TRP A 522 -7.14 -3.61 -9.29
C TRP A 522 -7.30 -5.03 -8.76
N ASP A 523 -8.51 -5.57 -8.87
CA ASP A 523 -8.78 -6.98 -8.59
C ASP A 523 -8.18 -7.85 -9.70
N ILE A 524 -7.32 -8.79 -9.33
CA ILE A 524 -6.66 -9.70 -10.27
C ILE A 524 -7.67 -10.60 -10.97
N HIS A 525 -8.73 -11.03 -10.25
CA HIS A 525 -9.68 -12.00 -10.76
C HIS A 525 -10.59 -11.40 -11.83
N THR A 526 -11.22 -10.26 -11.53
CA THR A 526 -12.17 -9.61 -12.45
C THR A 526 -11.54 -8.54 -13.33
N GLN A 527 -10.27 -8.20 -13.11
CA GLN A 527 -9.53 -7.12 -13.81
C GLN A 527 -10.19 -5.74 -13.64
N ARG A 528 -11.09 -5.58 -12.68
CA ARG A 528 -11.74 -4.30 -12.39
C ARG A 528 -10.84 -3.42 -11.53
N PRO A 529 -10.69 -2.13 -11.89
CA PRO A 529 -10.08 -1.14 -11.00
C PRO A 529 -10.88 -1.04 -9.69
N ALA A 530 -10.19 -1.13 -8.56
CA ALA A 530 -10.80 -1.15 -7.23
C ALA A 530 -10.61 0.18 -6.48
N ALA A 531 -9.41 0.74 -6.53
CA ALA A 531 -9.04 1.93 -5.74
C ALA A 531 -7.82 2.67 -6.33
N ILE A 532 -7.48 3.83 -5.77
CA ILE A 532 -6.16 4.46 -5.94
C ILE A 532 -5.44 4.58 -4.59
N ILE A 533 -4.13 4.36 -4.58
CA ILE A 533 -3.31 4.44 -3.36
C ILE A 533 -3.17 5.89 -2.91
N MET A 534 -3.31 6.13 -1.61
CA MET A 534 -3.19 7.48 -1.02
C MET A 534 -2.03 7.59 -0.05
N ALA A 535 -1.89 6.61 0.85
CA ALA A 535 -1.01 6.69 2.01
C ALA A 535 -0.62 5.30 2.50
N GLY A 536 0.31 5.24 3.44
CA GLY A 536 0.63 4.03 4.17
C GLY A 536 1.00 4.33 5.62
N VAL A 537 0.85 3.33 6.47
CA VAL A 537 1.28 3.37 7.87
C VAL A 537 2.61 2.66 8.03
N HIS A 538 3.54 3.30 8.74
CA HIS A 538 4.86 2.73 8.99
C HIS A 538 5.47 3.30 10.27
N SER A 539 6.45 2.59 10.82
CA SER A 539 7.40 3.12 11.79
C SER A 539 8.23 4.25 11.15
N PRO A 540 8.41 5.40 11.81
CA PRO A 540 9.17 6.52 11.26
C PRO A 540 10.69 6.31 11.20
N ALA A 541 11.20 5.15 11.61
CA ALA A 541 12.59 4.78 11.36
C ALA A 541 12.91 4.83 9.85
N GLN A 542 14.13 5.27 9.49
CA GLN A 542 14.50 5.71 8.13
C GLN A 542 14.28 4.66 7.00
N ASN A 543 14.09 3.38 7.33
CA ASN A 543 14.07 2.28 6.38
C ASN A 543 12.77 1.44 6.38
N GLY A 544 11.70 1.90 7.03
CA GLY A 544 10.45 1.13 7.10
C GLY A 544 9.62 1.22 5.80
N GLY A 545 9.29 0.08 5.21
CA GLY A 545 8.21 -0.01 4.22
C GLY A 545 6.83 0.17 4.88
N ASN A 546 5.76 0.35 4.09
CA ASN A 546 4.40 0.46 4.64
C ASN A 546 3.92 -0.90 5.15
N ASP A 547 3.50 -0.98 6.42
CA ASP A 547 2.90 -2.20 6.99
C ASP A 547 1.49 -2.42 6.43
N VAL A 548 0.72 -1.34 6.28
CA VAL A 548 -0.60 -1.32 5.64
C VAL A 548 -0.63 -0.18 4.63
N THR A 549 -1.19 -0.45 3.46
CA THR A 549 -1.46 0.57 2.45
C THR A 549 -2.91 1.04 2.55
N TYR A 550 -3.12 2.34 2.47
CA TYR A 550 -4.44 2.96 2.46
C TYR A 550 -4.77 3.48 1.06
N ALA A 551 -5.90 3.01 0.54
CA ALA A 551 -6.39 3.35 -0.78
C ALA A 551 -7.84 3.85 -0.72
N GLN A 552 -8.21 4.73 -1.66
CA GLN A 552 -9.58 5.18 -1.79
C GLN A 552 -10.34 4.39 -2.85
N PRO A 553 -11.47 3.75 -2.49
CA PRO A 553 -12.33 3.06 -3.43
C PRO A 553 -12.70 3.92 -4.63
N LEU A 554 -12.55 3.34 -5.81
CA LEU A 554 -12.72 4.06 -7.07
C LEU A 554 -14.18 4.42 -7.33
N GLU A 555 -15.14 3.54 -7.04
CA GLU A 555 -16.57 3.83 -7.20
C GLU A 555 -16.97 5.11 -6.44
N ARG A 556 -16.54 5.21 -5.17
CA ARG A 556 -16.76 6.40 -4.34
C ARG A 556 -16.08 7.63 -4.94
N LEU A 557 -14.82 7.51 -5.40
CA LEU A 557 -14.09 8.62 -6.02
C LEU A 557 -14.79 9.14 -7.27
N LEU A 558 -15.28 8.25 -8.14
CA LEU A 558 -16.07 8.64 -9.32
C LEU A 558 -17.36 9.36 -8.90
N GLY A 559 -18.01 8.90 -7.83
CA GLY A 559 -19.15 9.58 -7.21
C GLY A 559 -18.81 11.00 -6.72
N ASP A 560 -17.71 11.18 -5.99
CA ASP A 560 -17.28 12.50 -5.49
C ASP A 560 -16.87 13.44 -6.63
N ILE A 561 -16.21 12.92 -7.68
CA ILE A 561 -15.92 13.67 -8.92
C ILE A 561 -17.22 14.12 -9.61
N GLY A 562 -18.23 13.24 -9.64
CA GLY A 562 -19.58 13.52 -10.12
C GLY A 562 -20.28 14.62 -9.33
N GLN A 563 -20.28 14.54 -8.01
CA GLN A 563 -20.84 15.57 -7.12
C GLN A 563 -20.10 16.91 -7.25
N TYR A 564 -18.81 16.86 -7.57
CA TYR A 564 -18.03 18.05 -7.88
C TYR A 564 -18.37 18.64 -9.26
N GLY A 565 -19.13 17.95 -10.11
CA GLY A 565 -19.67 18.48 -11.36
C GLY A 565 -18.98 17.98 -12.63
N PHE A 566 -18.29 16.84 -12.57
CA PHE A 566 -17.76 16.16 -13.75
C PHE A 566 -18.49 14.84 -13.98
N ASP A 567 -19.19 14.69 -15.10
CA ASP A 567 -19.72 13.39 -15.53
C ASP A 567 -18.57 12.55 -16.08
N VAL A 568 -18.14 11.54 -15.32
CA VAL A 568 -16.97 10.72 -15.63
C VAL A 568 -17.29 9.24 -15.80
N SER A 569 -16.59 8.58 -16.71
CA SER A 569 -16.61 7.13 -16.87
C SER A 569 -15.22 6.58 -17.17
N LEU A 570 -14.98 5.30 -16.84
CA LEU A 570 -13.73 4.62 -17.21
C LEU A 570 -13.59 4.47 -18.73
N VAL A 571 -12.37 4.67 -19.24
CA VAL A 571 -12.03 4.49 -20.67
C VAL A 571 -11.70 3.06 -21.04
#